data_AF-A0A258L6R8-F1
#
_entry.id   AF-A0A258L6R8-F1
#
_cell.length_a   1.000
_cell.length_b   1.000
_cell.length_c   1.000
_cell.angle_alpha   90.00
_cell.angle_beta   90.00
_cell.angle_gamma   90.00
#
_symmetry.space_group_name_H-M   'P 1'
#
loop_
_entity.id
_entity.type
_entity.pdbx_description
1 polymer ?
#
loop_
_entity_poly.entity_id
_entity_poly.type
_entity_poly.pdbx_seq_one_letter_code
_entity_poly.pdbx_strand_id
1 'polypeptide(L)'
;MLWSALRILIGFAVASLVAGATQVLFVVDPAGIFASRESAAAAGLLTAMSATQAATFALPFAIIAIGVSETFGLRGWLTFTAWGVLIGLSAYATVVAGEGAGVSLRNSYALWAFVASGAVAGLTYWLLAGRVAGRRSNSAAVTG
;
A
#
# COMPACT_ATOMS: atom_id res chain seq x y z
N MET A 1 -11.15 -0.06 -22.18
CA MET A 1 -10.91 -1.05 -21.10
C MET A 1 -9.42 -1.17 -20.77
N LEU A 2 -8.54 -1.40 -21.76
CA LEU A 2 -7.09 -1.56 -21.55
C LEU A 2 -6.42 -0.39 -20.79
N TRP A 3 -6.74 0.86 -21.15
CA TRP A 3 -6.17 2.04 -20.50
C TRP A 3 -6.56 2.19 -19.01
N SER A 4 -7.75 1.71 -18.65
CA SER A 4 -8.21 1.72 -17.26
C SER A 4 -7.52 0.63 -16.45
N ALA A 5 -7.37 -0.57 -17.03
CA ALA A 5 -6.61 -1.66 -16.41
C ALA A 5 -5.14 -1.27 -16.17
N LEU A 6 -4.48 -0.66 -17.16
CA LEU A 6 -3.09 -0.21 -17.03
C LEU A 6 -2.91 0.79 -15.88
N ARG A 7 -3.86 1.73 -15.70
CA ARG A 7 -3.83 2.70 -14.59
C ARG A 7 -3.99 2.05 -13.23
N ILE A 8 -4.87 1.05 -13.11
CA ILE A 8 -5.05 0.28 -11.87
C ILE A 8 -3.77 -0.46 -11.54
N LEU A 9 -3.14 -1.11 -12.54
CA LEU A 9 -1.88 -1.83 -12.36
C LEU A 9 -0.74 -0.89 -11.96
N ILE A 10 -0.61 0.27 -12.61
CA ILE A 10 0.40 1.28 -12.24
C ILE A 10 0.14 1.81 -10.82
N GLY A 11 -1.11 2.14 -10.50
CA GLY A 11 -1.48 2.61 -9.16
C GLY A 11 -1.16 1.58 -8.07
N PHE A 12 -1.43 0.30 -8.35
CA PHE A 12 -1.11 -0.81 -7.46
C PHE A 12 0.40 -1.04 -7.32
N ALA A 13 1.15 -0.97 -8.43
CA ALA A 13 2.61 -1.10 -8.41
C ALA A 13 3.26 0.01 -7.58
N VAL A 14 2.82 1.26 -7.77
CA VAL A 14 3.35 2.39 -7.00
C VAL A 14 2.91 2.31 -5.53
N ALA A 15 1.67 1.90 -5.24
CA ALA A 15 1.23 1.68 -3.87
C ALA A 15 2.07 0.61 -3.16
N SER A 16 2.42 -0.47 -3.84
CA SER A 16 3.28 -1.54 -3.30
C SER A 16 4.71 -1.04 -3.08
N LEU A 17 5.24 -0.22 -3.99
CA LEU A 17 6.55 0.41 -3.82
C LEU A 17 6.58 1.34 -2.60
N VAL A 18 5.53 2.13 -2.40
CA VAL A 18 5.39 3.03 -1.25
C VAL A 18 5.21 2.26 0.06
N ALA A 19 4.46 1.15 0.05
CA ALA A 19 4.37 0.26 1.19
C ALA A 19 5.75 -0.26 1.61
N GLY A 20 6.52 -0.76 0.65
CA GLY A 20 7.87 -1.28 0.90
C GLY A 20 8.85 -0.20 1.36
N ALA A 21 8.81 0.98 0.74
CA ALA A 21 9.64 2.11 1.16
C ALA A 21 9.32 2.56 2.59
N THR A 22 8.03 2.57 2.95
CA THR A 22 7.60 2.90 4.31
C THR A 22 8.16 1.87 5.29
N GLN A 23 8.06 0.57 5.00
CA GLN A 23 8.63 -0.47 5.87
C GLN A 23 10.15 -0.34 6.02
N VAL A 24 10.88 -0.05 4.95
CA VAL A 24 12.34 0.16 5.00
C VAL A 24 12.68 1.35 5.89
N LEU A 25 11.93 2.45 5.84
CA LEU A 25 12.14 3.62 6.71
C LEU A 25 11.88 3.33 8.20
N PHE A 26 11.04 2.33 8.52
CA PHE A 26 10.85 1.89 9.90
C PHE A 26 12.00 1.01 10.41
N VAL A 27 12.79 0.40 9.52
CA VAL A 27 13.87 -0.53 9.86
C VAL A 27 15.25 0.11 9.77
N VAL A 28 15.47 0.96 8.76
CA VAL A 28 16.75 1.57 8.44
C VAL A 28 16.73 3.04 8.82
N ASP A 29 17.74 3.47 9.56
CA ASP A 29 17.91 4.88 9.93
C ASP A 29 18.07 5.77 8.67
N PRO A 30 17.27 6.85 8.52
CA PRO A 30 17.33 7.70 7.32
C PRO A 30 18.71 8.28 7.05
N ALA A 31 19.51 8.61 8.07
CA ALA A 31 20.87 9.12 7.85
C ALA A 31 21.80 8.04 7.30
N GLY A 32 21.59 6.78 7.71
CA GLY A 32 22.31 5.62 7.17
C GLY A 32 22.03 5.33 5.69
N ILE A 33 20.83 5.65 5.20
CA ILE A 33 20.46 5.47 3.78
C ILE A 33 21.30 6.37 2.86
N PHE A 34 21.50 7.62 3.26
CA PHE A 34 22.20 8.63 2.45
C PHE A 34 23.69 8.77 2.79
N ALA A 35 24.22 7.91 3.67
CA ALA A 35 25.62 7.95 4.09
C ALA A 35 26.60 7.64 2.94
N SER A 36 26.20 6.78 1.99
CA SER A 36 27.00 6.46 0.81
C SER A 36 26.12 6.03 -0.37
N ARG A 37 26.70 6.02 -1.58
CA ARG A 37 26.01 5.52 -2.78
C ARG A 37 25.65 4.04 -2.67
N GLU A 38 26.51 3.26 -2.01
CA GLU A 38 26.31 1.83 -1.77
C GLU A 38 25.16 1.59 -0.77
N SER A 39 25.10 2.38 0.32
CA SER A 39 23.99 2.32 1.28
C SER A 39 22.66 2.70 0.63
N ALA A 40 22.64 3.73 -0.22
CA ALA A 40 21.45 4.12 -0.97
C ALA A 40 21.00 3.03 -1.95
N ALA A 41 21.95 2.38 -2.63
CA ALA A 41 21.65 1.25 -3.52
C ALA A 41 21.10 0.04 -2.75
N ALA A 42 21.66 -0.27 -1.58
CA ALA A 42 21.18 -1.34 -0.72
C ALA A 42 19.76 -1.07 -0.19
N ALA A 43 19.48 0.15 0.26
CA ALA A 43 18.14 0.56 0.70
C ALA A 43 17.12 0.51 -0.45
N GLY A 44 17.53 0.89 -1.67
CA GLY A 44 16.71 0.74 -2.87
C GLY A 44 16.38 -0.72 -3.20
N LEU A 45 17.36 -1.61 -3.07
CA LEU A 45 17.15 -3.05 -3.29
C LEU A 45 16.22 -3.65 -2.23
N LEU A 46 16.41 -3.31 -0.95
CA LEU A 46 15.54 -3.73 0.15
C LEU A 46 14.10 -3.24 -0.08
N THR A 47 13.94 -2.00 -0.53
CA THR A 47 12.64 -1.43 -0.88
C THR A 47 11.98 -2.22 -2.01
N ALA A 48 12.73 -2.57 -3.06
CA ALA A 48 12.22 -3.36 -4.18
C ALA A 48 11.80 -4.78 -3.74
N MET A 49 12.60 -5.45 -2.90
CA MET A 49 12.25 -6.77 -2.37
C MET A 49 11.04 -6.75 -1.43
N SER A 50 10.94 -5.72 -0.58
CA SER A 50 9.77 -5.52 0.28
C SER A 50 8.53 -5.21 -0.55
N ALA A 51 8.66 -4.39 -1.60
CA ALA A 51 7.56 -4.04 -2.48
C ALA A 51 7.00 -5.25 -3.25
N THR A 52 7.84 -6.19 -3.71
CA THR A 52 7.36 -7.39 -4.40
C THR A 52 6.63 -8.34 -3.47
N GLN A 53 7.07 -8.46 -2.21
CA GLN A 53 6.34 -9.18 -1.17
C GLN A 53 5.00 -8.52 -0.88
N ALA A 54 4.99 -7.20 -0.65
CA ALA A 54 3.76 -6.43 -0.44
C ALA A 54 2.79 -6.58 -1.61
N ALA A 55 3.28 -6.50 -2.85
CA ALA A 55 2.46 -6.68 -4.04
C ALA A 55 1.85 -8.09 -4.12
N THR A 56 2.64 -9.13 -3.89
CA THR A 56 2.18 -10.53 -3.97
C THR A 56 1.08 -10.79 -2.94
N PHE A 57 1.28 -10.30 -1.71
CA PHE A 57 0.31 -10.48 -0.63
C PHE A 57 -0.95 -9.61 -0.83
N ALA A 58 -0.79 -8.34 -1.20
CA ALA A 58 -1.88 -7.39 -1.29
C ALA A 58 -2.78 -7.60 -2.51
N LEU A 59 -2.29 -8.23 -3.58
CA LEU A 59 -3.02 -8.40 -4.84
C LEU A 59 -4.44 -8.98 -4.67
N PRO A 60 -4.65 -10.14 -4.02
CA PRO A 60 -6.01 -10.69 -3.85
C PRO A 60 -6.92 -9.75 -3.03
N PHE A 61 -6.40 -9.14 -1.97
CA PHE A 61 -7.18 -8.24 -1.13
C PHE A 61 -7.50 -6.92 -1.86
N ALA A 62 -6.59 -6.41 -2.68
CA ALA A 62 -6.81 -5.23 -3.49
C ALA A 62 -7.91 -5.45 -4.53
N ILE A 63 -7.97 -6.63 -5.16
CA ILE A 63 -9.06 -7.00 -6.08
C ILE A 63 -10.41 -6.97 -5.35
N ILE A 64 -10.48 -7.57 -4.15
CA ILE A 64 -11.70 -7.56 -3.33
C ILE A 64 -12.08 -6.13 -2.94
N ALA A 65 -11.13 -5.34 -2.44
CA ALA A 65 -11.36 -3.96 -2.03
C ALA A 65 -11.87 -3.08 -3.17
N ILE A 66 -11.31 -3.22 -4.38
CA ILE A 66 -11.77 -2.51 -5.57
C ILE A 66 -13.19 -2.94 -5.95
N GLY A 67 -13.45 -4.25 -5.99
CA GLY A 67 -14.77 -4.80 -6.31
C GLY A 67 -15.85 -4.32 -5.35
N VAL A 68 -15.60 -4.38 -4.04
CA VAL A 68 -16.52 -3.89 -2.99
C VAL A 68 -16.70 -2.36 -3.09
N SER A 69 -15.62 -1.62 -3.31
CA SER A 69 -15.71 -0.16 -3.45
C SER A 69 -16.52 0.25 -4.70
N GLU A 70 -16.49 -0.55 -5.75
CA GLU A 70 -17.28 -0.33 -6.96
C GLU A 70 -18.76 -0.68 -6.78
N THR A 71 -19.09 -1.80 -6.11
CA THR A 71 -20.49 -2.20 -5.85
C THR A 71 -21.23 -1.22 -4.94
N PHE A 72 -20.54 -0.64 -3.95
CA PHE A 72 -21.14 0.32 -3.00
C PHE A 72 -20.91 1.79 -3.39
N GLY A 73 -20.24 2.08 -4.51
CA GLY A 73 -19.97 3.45 -4.96
C GLY A 73 -19.00 4.23 -4.05
N LEU A 74 -18.25 3.55 -3.19
CA LEU A 74 -17.34 4.14 -2.21
C LEU A 74 -16.01 4.54 -2.87
N ARG A 75 -15.93 5.78 -3.38
CA ARG A 75 -14.77 6.29 -4.14
C ARG A 75 -13.93 7.32 -3.38
N GLY A 76 -14.18 7.48 -2.09
CA GLY A 76 -13.50 8.46 -1.23
C GLY A 76 -12.07 8.06 -0.91
N TRP A 77 -11.21 9.05 -0.65
CA TRP A 77 -9.84 8.82 -0.19
C TRP A 77 -9.79 7.98 1.08
N LEU A 78 -10.72 8.25 2.02
CA LEU A 78 -10.85 7.56 3.29
C LEU A 78 -11.12 6.05 3.11
N THR A 79 -11.91 5.67 2.10
CA THR A 79 -12.25 4.27 1.80
C THR A 79 -11.00 3.49 1.41
N PHE A 80 -10.19 4.03 0.50
CA PHE A 80 -8.97 3.35 0.05
C PHE A 80 -7.87 3.36 1.10
N THR A 81 -7.76 4.41 1.91
CA THR A 81 -6.87 4.42 3.09
C THR A 81 -7.29 3.35 4.09
N ALA A 82 -8.59 3.23 4.40
CA ALA A 82 -9.10 2.20 5.29
C ALA A 82 -8.83 0.78 4.76
N TRP A 83 -9.08 0.53 3.47
CA TRP A 83 -8.73 -0.75 2.84
C TRP A 83 -7.22 -1.03 2.92
N GLY A 84 -6.38 -0.03 2.65
CA GLY A 84 -4.93 -0.16 2.79
C GLY A 84 -4.51 -0.54 4.21
N VAL A 85 -5.09 0.07 5.24
CA VAL A 85 -4.85 -0.28 6.64
C VAL A 85 -5.31 -1.71 6.94
N LEU A 86 -6.49 -2.13 6.48
CA LEU A 86 -6.99 -3.50 6.68
C LEU A 86 -6.06 -4.54 6.03
N ILE A 87 -5.53 -4.26 4.85
CA ILE A 87 -4.56 -5.11 4.17
C ILE A 87 -3.22 -5.14 4.93
N GLY A 88 -2.76 -4.00 5.44
CA GLY A 88 -1.56 -3.94 6.29
C GLY A 88 -1.71 -4.76 7.57
N LEU A 89 -2.87 -4.67 8.22
CA LEU A 89 -3.19 -5.44 9.42
C LEU A 89 -3.30 -6.94 9.15
N SER A 90 -3.88 -7.35 8.02
CA SER A 90 -3.91 -8.76 7.65
C SER A 90 -2.51 -9.30 7.40
N ALA A 91 -1.62 -8.52 6.77
CA ALA A 91 -0.22 -8.87 6.60
C ALA A 91 0.48 -9.06 7.96
N TYR A 92 0.32 -8.11 8.88
CA TYR A 92 0.85 -8.23 10.23
C TYR A 92 0.36 -9.49 10.96
N ALA A 93 -0.95 -9.77 10.88
CA ALA A 93 -1.53 -10.97 11.49
C ALA A 93 -0.91 -12.26 10.94
N THR A 94 -0.62 -12.33 9.64
CA THR A 94 0.05 -13.51 9.05
C THR A 94 1.48 -13.67 9.52
N VAL A 95 2.22 -12.57 9.70
CA VAL A 95 3.60 -12.60 10.23
C VAL A 95 3.60 -13.09 11.67
N VAL A 96 2.73 -12.53 12.52
CA VAL A 96 2.59 -12.93 13.92
C VAL A 96 2.14 -14.40 14.05
N ALA A 97 1.24 -14.86 13.17
CA ALA A 97 0.79 -16.26 13.18
C ALA A 97 1.89 -17.23 12.71
N GLY A 98 2.84 -16.77 11.89
CA GLY A 98 3.99 -17.55 11.43
C GLY A 98 5.15 -17.60 12.42
N GLU A 99 5.12 -16.80 13.50
CA GLU A 99 6.17 -16.79 14.52
C GLU A 99 6.10 -18.06 15.39
N GLY A 100 7.10 -18.93 15.24
CA GLY A 100 7.44 -19.92 16.26
C GLY A 100 7.95 -19.21 17.53
N ALA A 101 7.73 -19.81 18.70
CA ALA A 101 7.79 -19.25 20.06
C ALA A 101 9.06 -18.46 20.51
N GLY A 102 10.02 -18.14 19.64
CA GLY A 102 11.29 -17.48 19.97
C GLY A 102 11.50 -16.07 19.41
N VAL A 103 10.66 -15.56 18.50
CA VAL A 103 10.77 -14.19 17.98
C VAL A 103 9.57 -13.39 18.46
N SER A 104 9.81 -12.23 19.07
CA SER A 104 8.74 -11.37 19.59
C SER A 104 8.59 -10.15 18.68
N LEU A 105 7.92 -10.27 17.51
CA LEU A 105 7.38 -9.09 16.80
C LEU A 105 6.06 -8.61 17.42
N ARG A 106 5.76 -9.08 18.64
CA ARG A 106 4.71 -8.56 19.52
C ARG A 106 5.07 -7.19 20.12
N ASN A 107 5.79 -6.38 19.35
CA ASN A 107 6.17 -5.02 19.69
C ASN A 107 5.22 -4.05 18.98
N SER A 108 4.68 -3.07 19.71
CA SER A 108 3.83 -2.00 19.18
C SER A 108 4.47 -1.29 17.98
N TYR A 109 5.81 -1.26 17.91
CA TYR A 109 6.55 -0.67 16.80
C TYR A 109 6.29 -1.37 15.45
N ALA A 110 6.25 -2.71 15.42
CA ALA A 110 5.98 -3.46 14.20
C ALA A 110 4.53 -3.23 13.72
N LEU A 111 3.58 -3.22 14.65
CA LEU A 111 2.17 -2.91 14.35
C LEU A 111 2.03 -1.53 13.66
N TRP A 112 2.66 -0.50 14.22
CA TRP A 112 2.63 0.85 13.64
C TRP A 112 3.26 0.91 12.25
N ALA A 113 4.34 0.15 12.00
CA ALA A 113 4.95 0.08 10.68
C ALA A 113 3.99 -0.49 9.61
N PHE A 114 3.24 -1.56 9.94
CA PHE A 114 2.25 -2.15 9.03
C PHE A 114 1.02 -1.27 8.83
N VAL A 115 0.54 -0.59 9.88
CA VAL A 115 -0.57 0.36 9.78
C VAL A 115 -0.17 1.56 8.91
N ALA A 116 1.00 2.14 9.16
CA ALA A 116 1.52 3.26 8.38
C ALA A 116 1.73 2.88 6.91
N SER A 117 2.38 1.75 6.63
CA SER A 117 2.61 1.30 5.26
C SER A 117 1.30 1.05 4.52
N GLY A 118 0.31 0.43 5.18
CA GLY A 118 -1.03 0.21 4.62
C GLY A 118 -1.78 1.52 4.34
N ALA A 119 -1.78 2.46 5.29
CA ALA A 119 -2.43 3.75 5.14
C ALA A 119 -1.86 4.58 3.98
N VAL A 120 -0.52 4.67 3.90
CA VAL A 120 0.17 5.44 2.87
C VAL A 120 -0.04 4.76 1.51
N ALA A 121 0.09 3.44 1.41
CA ALA A 121 -0.16 2.70 0.17
C ALA A 121 -1.59 2.86 -0.34
N GLY A 122 -2.59 2.78 0.55
CA GLY A 122 -4.00 2.99 0.21
C GLY A 122 -4.26 4.41 -0.31
N LEU A 123 -3.64 5.42 0.31
CA LEU A 123 -3.74 6.81 -0.15
C LEU A 123 -3.06 7.01 -1.51
N THR A 124 -1.87 6.43 -1.70
CA THR A 124 -1.13 6.46 -2.98
C THR A 124 -1.95 5.85 -4.11
N TYR A 125 -2.59 4.70 -3.85
CA TYR A 125 -3.48 4.07 -4.82
C TYR A 125 -4.64 5.00 -5.20
N TRP A 126 -5.29 5.61 -4.21
CA TRP A 126 -6.39 6.56 -4.48
C TRP A 126 -5.94 7.77 -5.30
N LEU A 127 -4.77 8.33 -5.01
CA LEU A 127 -4.25 9.49 -5.75
C LEU A 127 -4.01 9.18 -7.23
N LEU A 128 -3.50 7.98 -7.54
CA LEU A 128 -3.15 7.58 -8.91
C LEU A 128 -4.33 7.00 -9.70
N ALA A 129 -5.13 6.15 -9.06
CA ALA A 129 -6.23 5.43 -9.71
C ALA A 129 -7.62 5.98 -9.34
N GLY A 130 -7.85 6.27 -8.06
CA GLY A 130 -9.17 6.65 -7.52
C GLY A 130 -9.65 8.07 -7.90
N ARG A 131 -8.75 9.06 -7.92
CA ARG A 131 -9.09 10.48 -8.15
C ARG A 131 -9.74 10.76 -9.52
N VAL A 132 -9.43 9.95 -10.53
CA VAL A 132 -9.95 10.12 -11.89
C VAL A 132 -11.36 9.52 -12.06
N ALA A 133 -11.72 8.50 -11.26
CA ALA A 133 -13.07 7.92 -11.27
C ALA A 133 -14.11 8.88 -10.67
N GLY A 134 -13.73 9.73 -9.70
CA GLY A 134 -14.60 10.75 -9.11
C GLY A 134 -14.97 11.92 -10.03
N ARG A 135 -14.07 12.32 -10.95
CA ARG A 135 -14.34 13.44 -11.88
C ARG A 135 -15.51 13.18 -12.84
N ARG A 136 -15.70 11.93 -13.28
CA ARG A 136 -16.81 11.60 -14.21
C ARG A 136 -18.19 11.75 -13.56
N SER A 137 -18.29 11.54 -12.24
CA SER A 137 -19.56 11.71 -11.51
C SER A 137 -19.94 13.19 -11.35
N ASN A 138 -18.95 14.07 -11.15
CA ASN A 138 -19.23 15.49 -10.92
C ASN A 138 -19.58 16.23 -12.22
N SER A 139 -19.06 15.79 -13.38
CA SER A 139 -19.42 16.38 -14.67
C SER A 139 -20.84 16.02 -15.12
N ALA A 140 -21.38 14.86 -14.72
CA ALA A 140 -22.76 14.47 -15.03
C ALA A 140 -23.81 15.23 -14.20
N ALA A 141 -23.43 15.72 -13.02
CA ALA A 141 -24.33 16.48 -12.13
C ALA A 141 -24.44 17.97 -12.47
N VAL A 142 -23.54 18.50 -13.32
CA VAL A 142 -23.52 19.94 -13.71
C VAL A 142 -24.27 20.20 -15.03
N THR A 143 -24.66 19.15 -15.76
CA THR A 143 -25.39 19.25 -17.03
C THR A 143 -26.81 18.65 -16.99
N GLY A 144 -27.34 18.39 -15.80
CA GLY A 144 -28.69 17.85 -15.58
C GLY A 144 -29.66 18.90 -15.06
#